data_AF-A0AAW2E1F5-F1
#
_entry.id   AF-A0AAW2E1F5-F1
#
_cell.length_a   1.000
_cell.length_b   1.000
_cell.length_c   1.000
_cell.angle_alpha   90.00
_cell.angle_beta   90.00
_cell.angle_gamma   90.00
#
_symmetry.space_group_name_H-M   'P 1'
#
loop_
_entity.id
_entity.type
_entity.pdbx_description
1 polymer ?
#
loop_
_entity_poly.entity_id
_entity_poly.type
_entity_poly.pdbx_seq_one_letter_code
_entity_poly.pdbx_strand_id
1 'polypeptide(L)' 'MYQDMCELLREFQSAQENPLPEPIHSGITRWSSPQNSQLKVNYDGALFTDSQQAVVGVVFRDAA' A
#
# COMPACT_ATOMS: atom_id res chain seq x y z
N MET A 1 -7.44 7.31 -23.56
CA MET A 1 -6.65 6.22 -22.96
C MET A 1 -5.15 6.47 -23.02
N TYR A 2 -4.50 6.53 -24.20
CA TYR A 2 -3.05 6.87 -24.28
C TYR A 2 -2.74 8.33 -23.92
N GLN A 3 -3.63 9.26 -24.30
CA GLN A 3 -3.48 10.69 -23.99
C GLN A 3 -3.52 10.93 -22.48
N ASP A 4 -4.51 10.35 -21.80
CA ASP A 4 -4.70 10.44 -20.34
C ASP A 4 -3.48 9.90 -19.58
N MET A 5 -2.86 8.80 -20.07
CA MET A 5 -1.65 8.23 -19.47
C MET A 5 -0.46 9.20 -19.55
N CYS A 6 -0.29 9.89 -20.68
CA CYS A 6 0.78 10.87 -20.86
C CYS A 6 0.58 12.12 -19.99
N GLU A 7 -0.67 12.53 -19.75
CA GLU A 7 -1.01 13.65 -18.88
C GLU A 7 -0.74 13.32 -17.42
N LEU A 8 -1.17 12.15 -16.95
CA LEU A 8 -0.91 11.66 -15.60
C LEU A 8 0.60 11.50 -15.32
N LEU A 9 1.36 11.00 -16.29
CA LEU A 9 2.81 10.87 -16.16
C LEU A 9 3.50 12.24 -16.03
N ARG A 10 3.05 13.24 -16.81
CA ARG A 10 3.61 14.59 -16.78
C ARG A 10 3.31 15.29 -15.45
N GLU A 11 2.09 15.15 -14.95
CA GLU A 11 1.69 15.67 -13.64
C GLU A 11 2.57 15.08 -12.53
N PHE A 12 2.73 13.75 -12.53
CA PHE A 12 3.59 13.05 -11.56
C PHE A 12 5.04 13.56 -11.60
N GLN A 13 5.62 13.72 -12.78
CA GLN A 13 6.98 14.24 -12.94
C GLN A 13 7.11 15.68 -12.42
N SER A 14 6.16 16.55 -12.73
CA SER A 14 6.18 17.95 -12.25
C SER A 14 6.09 18.06 -10.72
N ALA A 15 5.36 17.16 -10.07
CA ALA A 15 5.25 17.11 -8.62
C ALA A 15 6.55 16.68 -7.92
N GLN A 16 7.47 16.02 -8.63
CA GLN A 16 8.77 15.57 -8.10
C GLN A 16 9.89 16.61 -8.23
N GLU A 17 9.77 17.60 -9.12
CA GLU A 17 10.80 18.63 -9.33
C GLU A 17 10.96 19.58 -8.13
N ASN A 18 9.91 19.73 -7.32
CA ASN A 18 9.94 20.49 -6.07
C ASN A 18 9.57 19.57 -4.89
N PRO A 19 10.50 18.73 -4.40
CA PRO A 19 10.23 17.92 -3.24
C PRO A 19 9.90 18.84 -2.07
N LEU A 20 8.67 18.73 -1.55
CA LEU A 20 8.33 19.33 -0.27
C LEU A 20 9.32 18.80 0.78
N PRO A 21 9.73 19.62 1.76
CA PRO A 21 10.56 19.14 2.85
C PRO A 21 9.89 17.90 3.45
N GLU A 22 10.65 16.80 3.58
CA GLU A 22 10.13 15.61 4.23
C GLU A 22 9.59 16.03 5.61
N PRO A 23 8.31 15.77 5.91
CA PRO A 23 7.79 16.10 7.20
C PRO A 23 8.61 15.35 8.24
N ILE A 24 9.15 16.05 9.24
CA ILE A 24 9.84 15.42 10.36
C ILE A 24 8.78 14.65 11.15
N HIS A 25 8.64 13.38 10.81
CA HIS A 25 7.64 12.50 11.36
C HIS A 25 8.11 11.93 12.70
N SER A 26 8.04 12.72 13.78
CA SER A 26 8.19 12.18 15.13
C SER A 26 6.93 11.37 15.50
N GLY A 27 7.11 10.09 15.82
CA GLY A 27 6.04 9.24 16.35
C GLY A 27 5.18 8.49 15.33
N ILE A 28 5.63 8.31 14.07
CA ILE A 28 4.90 7.48 13.11
C ILE A 28 5.09 5.98 13.39
N THR A 29 3.98 5.27 13.56
CA THR A 29 3.92 3.81 13.41
C THR A 29 4.31 3.46 11.99
N ARG A 30 5.56 3.02 11.80
CA ARG A 30 6.08 2.56 10.51
C ARG A 30 6.13 1.05 10.51
N TRP A 31 5.76 0.45 9.38
CA TRP A 31 5.96 -0.97 9.17
C TRP A 31 7.45 -1.32 9.26
N SER A 32 7.79 -2.29 10.10
CA SER A 32 9.11 -2.92 10.17
C SER A 32 8.96 -4.41 9.91
N SER A 33 10.04 -5.06 9.47
CA SER A 33 10.04 -6.52 9.36
C SER A 33 9.82 -7.13 10.75
N PRO A 34 9.02 -8.22 10.88
CA PRO A 34 8.92 -8.94 12.14
C PRO A 34 10.30 -9.41 12.60
N GLN A 35 10.54 -9.38 13.90
CA GLN A 35 11.76 -9.95 14.50
C GLN A 35 11.66 -11.48 14.51
N ASN A 36 12.79 -12.16 14.74
CA ASN A 36 12.82 -13.63 14.82
C ASN A 36 11.74 -14.16 15.79
N SER A 37 11.04 -15.22 15.39
CA SER A 37 9.89 -15.81 16.12
C SER A 37 8.60 -14.98 16.12
N GLN A 38 8.50 -13.92 15.31
CA GLN A 38 7.26 -13.18 15.09
C GLN A 38 6.60 -13.58 13.76
N LEU A 39 5.26 -13.69 13.75
CA LEU A 39 4.48 -14.09 12.59
C LEU A 39 3.98 -12.86 11.83
N LYS A 40 4.23 -12.79 10.52
CA LYS A 40 3.57 -11.80 9.66
C LYS A 40 2.23 -12.34 9.21
N VAL A 41 1.16 -11.59 9.49
CA VAL A 41 -0.19 -11.90 9.01
C VAL A 41 -0.64 -10.78 8.08
N ASN A 42 -0.99 -11.13 6.84
CA ASN A 42 -1.66 -10.21 5.92
C ASN A 42 -3.11 -10.68 5.81
N TYR A 43 -4.06 -9.74 5.84
CA TYR A 43 -5.46 -10.03 5.61
C TYR A 43 -6.03 -8.99 4.67
N ASP A 44 -6.99 -9.40 3.85
CA ASP A 44 -7.73 -8.50 2.98
C ASP A 44 -9.14 -9.03 2.72
N GLY A 45 -10.05 -8.14 2.37
CA GLY A 45 -11.44 -8.45 2.07
C GLY A 45 -11.78 -8.21 0.61
N ALA A 46 -12.69 -9.01 0.06
CA ALA A 46 -13.28 -8.74 -1.24
C ALA A 46 -14.81 -8.82 -1.16
N LEU A 47 -15.46 -7.88 -1.82
CA LEU A 47 -16.91 -7.81 -1.97
C LEU A 47 -17.29 -8.20 -3.40
N PHE A 48 -18.21 -9.14 -3.52
CA PHE A 48 -18.78 -9.60 -4.78
C PHE A 48 -20.25 -9.17 -4.82
N THR A 49 -20.52 -8.06 -5.51
CA THR A 49 -21.85 -7.45 -5.57
C THR A 49 -22.88 -8.35 -6.24
N ASP A 50 -22.46 -9.05 -7.31
CA ASP A 50 -23.36 -9.86 -8.14
C ASP A 50 -23.90 -11.09 -7.39
N SER A 51 -23.13 -11.59 -6.44
CA SER A 51 -23.52 -12.72 -5.58
C SER A 51 -23.92 -12.31 -4.17
N GLN A 52 -23.90 -11.01 -3.84
CA GLN A 52 -24.06 -10.47 -2.48
C GLN A 52 -23.17 -11.17 -1.45
N GLN A 53 -21.93 -11.46 -1.82
CA GLN A 53 -20.98 -12.15 -0.94
C GLN A 53 -19.84 -11.21 -0.51
N ALA A 54 -19.38 -11.44 0.71
CA ALA A 54 -18.14 -10.87 1.22
C ALA A 54 -17.21 -12.02 1.59
N VAL A 55 -15.94 -11.91 1.24
CA VAL A 55 -14.91 -12.87 1.61
C VAL A 55 -13.74 -12.17 2.28
N VAL A 56 -13.01 -12.92 3.10
CA VAL A 56 -11.77 -12.47 3.72
C VAL A 56 -10.69 -13.51 3.43
N GLY A 57 -9.56 -13.06 2.90
CA GLY A 57 -8.35 -13.87 2.75
C GLY A 57 -7.36 -13.53 3.85
N VAL A 58 -6.72 -14.55 4.44
CA VAL A 58 -5.67 -14.38 5.44
C VAL A 58 -4.44 -15.20 5.04
N VAL A 59 -3.26 -14.58 5.08
CA VAL A 59 -1.97 -15.20 4.75
C VAL A 59 -1.02 -15.04 5.93
N PHE A 60 -0.65 -16.19 6.52
CA PHE A 60 0.37 -16.28 7.55
C PHE A 60 1.73 -16.55 6.90
N ARG A 61 2.76 -15.81 7.31
CA ARG A 61 4.15 -16.03 6.91
C ARG A 61 5.03 -16.07 8.13
N ASP A 62 5.76 -17.16 8.29
CA ASP A 62 6.84 -17.26 9.27
C ASP A 62 8.02 -16.35 8.82
N ALA A 63 8.77 -15.86 9.79
CA ALA A 63 9.95 -15.02 9.59
C ALA A 63 11.26 -15.83 9.64
N ALA A 64 11.18 -17.17 9.53
CA ALA A 64 12.32 -18.10 9.54
C ALA A 64 13.32 -17.87 8.39
#